data_AF-A0A0D2KBQ0-F1
#
_entry.id   AF-A0A0D2KBQ0-F1
#
_cell.length_a   1.000
_cell.length_b   1.000
_cell.length_c   1.000
_cell.angle_alpha   90.00
_cell.angle_beta   90.00
_cell.angle_gamma   90.00
#
_symmetry.space_group_name_H-M   'P 1'
#
loop_
_entity.id
_entity.type
_entity.pdbx_description
1 polymer ?
#
loop_
_entity_poly.entity_id
_entity_poly.type
_entity_poly.pdbx_seq_one_letter_code
_entity_poly.pdbx_strand_id
1 'polypeptide(L)'
;MERDQSVFATKVREQINIWFDENIDKQFDARFRMRFNEEFGDALKPRFDEMAALVREKTVEEVRTRVSDTVERKIVSPTLNDILERTIAQVRAGENSPCNPSALPSPKADEGGSDEVLNQFEDVLYKNCCEEVKSGGRFEAKFKAAFEAAFIEAFPEIFDEKFDEVRASVFGADSPLCP
;
A
#
# COMPACT_ATOMS: atom_id res chain seq x y z
N MET A 1 -3.52 -21.53 3.11
CA MET A 1 -4.30 -20.35 2.67
C MET A 1 -3.92 -19.05 3.38
N GLU A 2 -3.93 -18.99 4.73
CA GLU A 2 -3.54 -17.76 5.48
C GLU A 2 -2.06 -17.36 5.32
N ARG A 3 -1.15 -18.34 5.17
CA ARG A 3 0.30 -18.07 4.99
C ARG A 3 0.63 -17.38 3.67
N ASP A 4 -0.10 -17.67 2.60
CA ASP A 4 0.28 -17.24 1.24
C ASP A 4 -0.34 -15.90 0.85
N GLN A 5 -1.56 -15.63 1.31
CA GLN A 5 -2.11 -14.27 1.35
C GLN A 5 -1.21 -13.34 2.17
N SER A 6 -0.63 -13.86 3.26
CA SER A 6 0.34 -13.16 4.08
C SER A 6 1.64 -12.83 3.33
N VAL A 7 2.20 -13.75 2.51
CA VAL A 7 3.42 -13.45 1.72
C VAL A 7 3.18 -12.39 0.64
N PHE A 8 2.07 -12.47 -0.11
CA PHE A 8 1.73 -11.46 -1.12
C PHE A 8 1.51 -10.08 -0.49
N ALA A 9 0.68 -10.00 0.55
CA ALA A 9 0.43 -8.76 1.28
C ALA A 9 1.72 -8.20 1.89
N THR A 10 2.62 -9.05 2.38
CA THR A 10 3.92 -8.63 2.93
C THR A 10 4.79 -7.98 1.86
N LYS A 11 4.95 -8.61 0.69
CA LYS A 11 5.73 -8.03 -0.41
C LYS A 11 5.14 -6.72 -0.93
N VAL A 12 3.82 -6.63 -1.00
CA VAL A 12 3.17 -5.37 -1.38
C VAL A 12 3.48 -4.28 -0.35
N ARG A 13 3.33 -4.57 0.95
CA ARG A 13 3.66 -3.61 2.02
C ARG A 13 5.13 -3.18 1.98
N GLU A 14 6.04 -4.10 1.72
CA GLU A 14 7.46 -3.79 1.52
C GLU A 14 7.66 -2.80 0.37
N GLN A 15 7.01 -3.02 -0.79
CA GLN A 15 7.10 -2.10 -1.92
C GLN A 15 6.45 -0.73 -1.64
N ILE A 16 5.32 -0.70 -0.91
CA ILE A 16 4.69 0.56 -0.47
C ILE A 16 5.68 1.34 0.39
N ASN A 17 6.35 0.68 1.34
CA ASN A 17 7.31 1.33 2.22
C ASN A 17 8.49 1.92 1.44
N ILE A 18 9.07 1.17 0.51
CA ILE A 18 10.21 1.65 -0.31
C ILE A 18 9.85 2.93 -1.06
N TRP A 19 8.74 2.94 -1.82
CA TRP A 19 8.40 4.14 -2.60
C TRP A 19 7.88 5.28 -1.76
N PHE A 20 7.24 4.98 -0.63
CA PHE A 20 6.87 6.02 0.32
C PHE A 20 8.13 6.74 0.81
N ASP A 21 9.12 6.00 1.28
CA ASP A 21 10.35 6.58 1.82
C ASP A 21 11.13 7.35 0.74
N GLU A 22 11.15 6.87 -0.52
CA GLU A 22 11.79 7.57 -1.64
C GLU A 22 11.16 8.93 -2.02
N ASN A 23 9.86 9.09 -1.76
CA ASN A 23 9.09 10.28 -2.16
C ASN A 23 8.84 11.25 -1.02
N ILE A 24 8.65 10.75 0.20
CA ILE A 24 8.23 11.57 1.34
C ILE A 24 9.26 12.63 1.70
N ASP A 25 10.55 12.29 1.73
CA ASP A 25 11.60 13.23 2.16
C ASP A 25 11.76 14.39 1.17
N LYS A 26 11.73 14.08 -0.14
CA LYS A 26 11.85 15.08 -1.20
C LYS A 26 10.70 16.07 -1.18
N GLN A 27 9.49 15.56 -0.99
CA GLN A 27 8.28 16.38 -1.00
C GLN A 27 8.16 17.17 0.30
N PHE A 28 8.48 16.56 1.44
CA PHE A 28 8.40 17.21 2.74
C PHE A 28 9.33 18.41 2.86
N ASP A 29 10.63 18.25 2.61
CA ASP A 29 11.60 19.34 2.83
C ASP A 29 11.29 20.56 1.93
N ALA A 30 11.01 20.31 0.65
CA ALA A 30 10.69 21.36 -0.31
C ALA A 30 9.43 22.14 0.10
N ARG A 31 8.34 21.43 0.45
CA ARG A 31 7.07 22.07 0.83
C ARG A 31 7.16 22.75 2.18
N PHE A 32 7.79 22.12 3.16
CA PHE A 32 7.94 22.68 4.50
C PHE A 32 8.78 23.96 4.48
N ARG A 33 9.93 23.94 3.79
CA ARG A 33 10.77 25.13 3.67
C ARG A 33 10.04 26.29 3.00
N MET A 34 9.26 26.01 1.95
CA MET A 34 8.45 27.03 1.26
C MET A 34 7.41 27.64 2.22
N ARG A 35 6.57 26.81 2.84
CA ARG A 35 5.48 27.25 3.73
C ARG A 35 6.00 27.95 4.99
N PHE A 36 7.10 27.44 5.56
CA PHE A 36 7.75 28.06 6.71
C PHE A 36 8.23 29.48 6.39
N ASN A 37 8.89 29.67 5.24
CA ASN A 37 9.39 30.97 4.83
C ASN A 37 8.25 31.95 4.52
N GLU A 38 7.17 31.47 3.90
CA GLU A 38 5.97 32.28 3.60
C GLU A 38 5.26 32.77 4.86
N GLU A 39 5.12 31.91 5.86
CA GLU A 39 4.30 32.19 7.05
C GLU A 39 5.10 32.85 8.19
N PHE A 40 6.38 32.49 8.36
CA PHE A 40 7.17 32.91 9.53
C PHE A 40 8.40 33.73 9.18
N GLY A 41 8.96 33.55 7.97
CA GLY A 41 10.20 34.18 7.55
C GLY A 41 11.38 33.91 8.51
N ASP A 42 12.33 34.85 8.56
CA ASP A 42 13.55 34.70 9.36
C ASP A 42 13.32 34.75 10.88
N ALA A 43 12.19 35.28 11.34
CA ALA A 43 11.91 35.50 12.77
C ALA A 43 11.87 34.19 13.59
N LEU A 44 11.41 33.10 12.98
CA LEU A 44 11.35 31.78 13.63
C LEU A 44 12.38 30.78 13.12
N LYS A 45 13.33 31.21 12.28
CA LYS A 45 14.38 30.32 11.74
C LYS A 45 15.07 29.42 12.79
N PRO A 46 15.33 29.85 14.04
CA PRO A 46 15.89 28.95 15.06
C PRO A 46 15.01 27.75 15.45
N ARG A 47 13.70 27.82 15.20
CA ARG A 47 12.72 26.76 15.48
C ARG A 47 12.33 25.94 14.23
N PHE A 48 13.00 26.18 13.09
CA PHE A 48 12.69 25.49 11.84
C PHE A 48 12.69 23.97 12.01
N ASP A 49 13.76 23.41 12.56
CA ASP A 49 13.91 21.95 12.70
C ASP A 49 12.90 21.36 13.69
N GLU A 50 12.59 22.07 14.77
CA GLU A 50 11.60 21.66 15.78
C GLU A 50 10.21 21.57 15.15
N MET A 51 9.79 22.60 14.41
CA MET A 51 8.49 22.62 13.75
C MET A 51 8.44 21.61 12.59
N ALA A 52 9.53 21.45 11.85
CA ALA A 52 9.65 20.45 10.79
C ALA A 52 9.42 19.04 11.34
N ALA A 53 10.03 18.70 12.48
CA ALA A 53 9.87 17.40 13.11
C ALA A 53 8.41 17.13 13.50
N LEU A 54 7.73 18.11 14.10
CA LEU A 54 6.33 17.98 14.53
C LEU A 54 5.36 17.79 13.35
N VAL A 55 5.51 18.60 12.31
CA VAL A 55 4.67 18.46 11.11
C VAL A 55 4.98 17.13 10.43
N ARG A 56 6.27 16.74 10.34
CA ARG A 56 6.67 15.49 9.70
C ARG A 56 6.07 14.27 10.38
N GLU A 57 6.17 14.18 11.70
CA GLU A 57 5.62 13.06 12.47
C GLU A 57 4.13 12.85 12.16
N LYS A 58 3.34 13.93 12.24
CA LYS A 58 1.90 13.89 11.98
C LYS A 58 1.56 13.62 10.51
N THR A 59 2.28 14.23 9.57
CA THR A 59 2.00 14.06 8.14
C THR A 59 2.37 12.66 7.65
N VAL A 60 3.52 12.13 8.06
CA VAL A 60 4.05 10.87 7.54
C VAL A 60 3.11 9.69 7.84
N GLU A 61 2.61 9.58 9.07
CA GLU A 61 1.75 8.48 9.49
C GLU A 61 0.41 8.49 8.76
N GLU A 62 -0.23 9.65 8.65
CA GLU A 62 -1.52 9.78 7.99
C GLU A 62 -1.42 9.58 6.47
N VAL A 63 -0.41 10.14 5.81
CA VAL A 63 -0.20 9.91 4.37
C VAL A 63 0.07 8.42 4.13
N ARG A 64 0.89 7.77 4.97
CA ARG A 64 1.17 6.33 4.85
C ARG A 64 -0.11 5.51 4.96
N THR A 65 -0.97 5.83 5.91
CA THR A 65 -2.25 5.14 6.11
C THR A 65 -3.16 5.30 4.90
N ARG A 66 -3.40 6.53 4.44
CA ARG A 66 -4.28 6.81 3.30
C ARG A 66 -3.77 6.19 2.00
N VAL A 67 -2.46 6.23 1.75
CA VAL A 67 -1.84 5.60 0.58
C VAL A 67 -1.98 4.08 0.66
N SER A 68 -1.68 3.48 1.81
CA SER A 68 -1.80 2.03 2.01
C SER A 68 -3.23 1.55 1.77
N ASP A 69 -4.23 2.21 2.38
CA ASP A 69 -5.64 1.87 2.21
C ASP A 69 -6.13 2.01 0.77
N THR A 70 -5.60 2.99 0.03
CA THR A 70 -5.96 3.21 -1.36
C THR A 70 -5.38 2.13 -2.26
N VAL A 71 -4.11 1.79 -2.06
CA VAL A 71 -3.43 0.75 -2.84
C VAL A 71 -4.01 -0.63 -2.53
N GLU A 72 -4.28 -0.93 -1.26
CA GLU A 72 -4.92 -2.17 -0.84
C GLU A 72 -6.26 -2.36 -1.55
N ARG A 73 -7.14 -1.35 -1.49
CA ARG A 73 -8.48 -1.41 -2.11
C ARG A 73 -8.45 -1.43 -3.63
N LYS A 74 -7.56 -0.68 -4.28
CA LYS A 74 -7.57 -0.52 -5.74
C LYS A 74 -6.78 -1.60 -6.47
N ILE A 75 -5.75 -2.17 -5.83
CA ILE A 75 -4.81 -3.08 -6.49
C ILE A 75 -4.81 -4.44 -5.82
N VAL A 76 -4.60 -4.50 -4.51
CA VAL A 76 -4.33 -5.77 -3.81
C VAL A 76 -5.58 -6.63 -3.76
N SER A 77 -6.66 -6.13 -3.16
CA SER A 77 -7.90 -6.91 -3.00
C SER A 77 -8.52 -7.32 -4.34
N PRO A 78 -8.62 -6.45 -5.37
CA PRO A 78 -9.14 -6.84 -6.67
C PRO A 78 -8.28 -7.89 -7.36
N THR A 79 -6.95 -7.76 -7.32
CA THR A 79 -6.05 -8.73 -7.95
C THR A 79 -6.14 -10.10 -7.27
N LEU A 80 -6.22 -10.12 -5.92
CA LEU A 80 -6.42 -11.36 -5.17
C LEU A 80 -7.76 -12.03 -5.50
N ASN A 81 -8.84 -11.25 -5.54
CA ASN A 81 -10.17 -11.77 -5.89
C ASN A 81 -10.19 -12.34 -7.32
N ASP A 82 -9.63 -11.61 -8.30
CA ASP A 82 -9.56 -12.07 -9.68
C ASP A 82 -8.76 -13.38 -9.82
N ILE A 83 -7.68 -13.55 -9.04
CA ILE A 83 -6.88 -14.79 -9.04
C ILE A 83 -7.66 -15.93 -8.38
N LEU A 84 -8.34 -15.65 -7.27
CA LEU A 84 -9.16 -16.63 -6.57
C LEU A 84 -10.29 -17.14 -7.46
N GLU A 85 -11.03 -16.24 -8.12
CA GLU A 85 -12.10 -16.60 -9.05
C GLU A 85 -11.60 -17.42 -10.23
N ARG A 86 -10.47 -17.00 -10.85
CA ARG A 86 -9.83 -17.75 -11.94
C ARG A 86 -9.41 -19.16 -11.50
N THR A 87 -8.88 -19.30 -10.30
CA THR A 87 -8.42 -20.58 -9.77
C THR A 87 -9.59 -21.51 -9.44
N ILE A 88 -10.67 -20.98 -8.83
CA ILE A 88 -11.91 -21.73 -8.60
C ILE A 88 -12.51 -22.20 -9.93
N ALA A 89 -12.51 -21.35 -10.96
CA ALA A 89 -13.01 -21.71 -12.28
C ALA A 89 -12.20 -22.86 -12.92
N GLN A 90 -10.87 -22.80 -12.86
CA GLN A 90 -9.98 -23.85 -13.39
C GLN A 90 -10.20 -25.20 -12.72
N VAL A 91 -10.34 -25.20 -11.40
CA VAL A 91 -10.57 -26.42 -10.61
C VAL A 91 -11.94 -27.02 -10.91
N ARG A 92 -12.98 -26.18 -11.06
CA ARG A 92 -14.34 -26.63 -11.41
C ARG A 92 -14.45 -27.14 -12.84
N ALA A 93 -13.68 -26.58 -13.77
CA ALA A 93 -13.71 -26.98 -15.17
C ALA A 93 -13.03 -28.34 -15.43
N GLY A 94 -12.28 -28.89 -14.45
CA GLY A 94 -11.47 -30.08 -14.65
C GLY A 94 -10.42 -29.91 -15.77
N GLU A 95 -10.16 -28.67 -16.18
CA GLU A 95 -9.31 -28.34 -17.30
C GLU A 95 -7.85 -28.49 -16.87
N ASN A 96 -7.14 -29.30 -17.64
CA ASN A 96 -5.71 -29.54 -17.53
C ASN A 96 -4.94 -28.21 -17.52
N SER A 97 -4.68 -27.68 -16.32
CA SER A 97 -3.68 -26.66 -16.11
C SER A 97 -2.33 -27.16 -16.66
N PRO A 98 -1.45 -26.30 -17.20
CA PRO A 98 -0.09 -26.69 -17.59
C PRO A 98 0.73 -27.30 -16.43
N CYS A 99 0.20 -27.24 -15.22
CA CYS A 99 0.69 -27.89 -14.01
C CYS A 99 -0.02 -29.20 -13.67
N ASN A 100 -0.57 -29.93 -14.64
CA ASN A 100 -1.17 -31.24 -14.39
C ASN A 100 -0.07 -32.27 -14.06
N PRO A 101 0.07 -32.78 -12.82
CA PRO A 101 0.68 -34.08 -12.66
C PRO A 101 -0.36 -35.05 -13.24
N SER A 102 -0.08 -35.56 -14.43
CA SER A 102 -0.92 -36.59 -15.03
C SER A 102 -1.20 -37.69 -14.00
N ALA A 103 -2.48 -38.06 -13.88
CA ALA A 103 -3.07 -39.07 -13.00
C ALA A 103 -3.58 -38.58 -11.63
N LEU A 104 -4.76 -37.94 -11.62
CA LEU A 104 -5.70 -38.11 -10.50
C LEU A 104 -6.36 -39.50 -10.65
N PRO A 105 -6.12 -40.46 -9.73
CA PRO A 105 -6.99 -41.62 -9.65
C PRO A 105 -8.40 -41.13 -9.32
N SER A 106 -9.40 -41.62 -10.02
CA SER A 106 -10.81 -41.32 -9.72
C SER A 106 -11.07 -41.48 -8.23
N PRO A 107 -11.82 -40.57 -7.60
CA PRO A 107 -12.06 -40.62 -6.17
C PRO A 107 -12.88 -41.88 -5.88
N LYS A 108 -12.21 -42.93 -5.43
CA LYS A 108 -12.87 -43.93 -4.61
C LYS A 108 -13.15 -43.25 -3.29
N ALA A 109 -14.42 -43.29 -2.90
CA ALA A 109 -14.98 -42.67 -1.72
C ALA A 109 -14.48 -43.35 -0.43
N ASP A 110 -13.18 -43.34 -0.19
CA ASP A 110 -12.57 -43.72 1.07
C ASP A 110 -11.98 -42.46 1.70
N GLU A 111 -12.77 -41.86 2.59
CA GLU A 111 -12.54 -40.99 3.77
C GLU A 111 -11.23 -40.15 3.94
N GLY A 112 -10.37 -39.97 2.93
CA GLY A 112 -9.16 -39.14 2.99
C GLY A 112 -9.08 -38.00 1.96
N GLY A 113 -10.08 -37.86 1.08
CA GLY A 113 -10.01 -37.03 -0.15
C GLY A 113 -10.18 -35.51 0.00
N SER A 114 -10.20 -34.98 1.22
CA SER A 114 -10.34 -33.53 1.49
C SER A 114 -9.01 -32.80 1.37
N ASP A 115 -7.96 -33.37 1.99
CA ASP A 115 -6.69 -32.66 2.19
C ASP A 115 -5.85 -32.58 0.91
N GLU A 116 -5.87 -33.58 0.03
CA GLU A 116 -5.13 -33.53 -1.23
C GLU A 116 -5.71 -32.52 -2.24
N VAL A 117 -7.03 -32.37 -2.30
CA VAL A 117 -7.70 -31.37 -3.15
C VAL A 117 -7.44 -29.96 -2.61
N LEU A 118 -7.47 -29.79 -1.29
CA LEU A 118 -7.10 -28.54 -0.63
C LEU A 118 -5.63 -28.18 -0.89
N ASN A 119 -4.71 -29.14 -0.79
CA ASN A 119 -3.28 -28.91 -1.04
C ASN A 119 -3.03 -28.53 -2.51
N GLN A 120 -3.69 -29.16 -3.49
CA GLN A 120 -3.58 -28.78 -4.90
C GLN A 120 -4.17 -27.39 -5.19
N PHE A 121 -5.28 -27.04 -4.51
CA PHE A 121 -5.87 -25.71 -4.62
C PHE A 121 -4.94 -24.61 -4.08
N GLU A 122 -4.26 -24.88 -2.96
CA GLU A 122 -3.29 -23.98 -2.35
C GLU A 122 -2.03 -23.81 -3.23
N ASP A 123 -1.51 -24.89 -3.80
CA ASP A 123 -0.33 -24.83 -4.70
C ASP A 123 -0.60 -24.04 -5.98
N VAL A 124 -1.78 -24.19 -6.58
CA VAL A 124 -2.18 -23.42 -7.79
C VAL A 124 -2.40 -21.95 -7.47
N LEU A 125 -3.05 -21.64 -6.34
CA LEU A 125 -3.16 -20.26 -5.84
C LEU A 125 -1.78 -19.64 -5.59
N TYR A 126 -0.89 -20.37 -4.91
CA TYR A 126 0.47 -19.93 -4.61
C TYR A 126 1.25 -19.63 -5.90
N LYS A 127 1.18 -20.53 -6.89
CA LYS A 127 1.86 -20.36 -8.17
C LYS A 127 1.31 -19.17 -8.95
N ASN A 128 -0.01 -19.03 -9.07
CA ASN A 128 -0.62 -17.92 -9.81
C ASN A 128 -0.35 -16.56 -9.16
N CYS A 129 -0.48 -16.45 -7.83
CA CYS A 129 -0.14 -15.24 -7.08
C CYS A 129 1.36 -14.89 -7.21
N CYS A 130 2.24 -15.88 -7.05
CA CYS A 130 3.68 -15.64 -7.16
C CYS A 130 4.11 -15.30 -8.59
N GLU A 131 3.52 -15.91 -9.62
CA GLU A 131 3.86 -15.64 -11.01
C GLU A 131 3.35 -14.27 -11.48
N GLU A 132 2.15 -13.82 -11.09
CA GLU A 132 1.69 -12.45 -11.40
C GLU A 132 2.59 -11.38 -10.75
N VAL A 133 3.06 -11.63 -9.52
CA VAL A 133 4.03 -10.75 -8.84
C VAL A 133 5.40 -10.79 -9.50
N LYS A 134 5.91 -11.99 -9.79
CA LYS A 134 7.28 -12.20 -10.29
C LYS A 134 7.45 -11.88 -11.78
N SER A 135 6.40 -12.05 -12.60
CA SER A 135 6.43 -11.74 -14.03
C SER A 135 6.36 -10.24 -14.34
N GLY A 136 6.18 -9.39 -13.31
CA GLY A 136 6.93 -8.13 -13.16
C GLY A 136 6.70 -7.03 -14.19
N GLY A 137 5.55 -7.02 -14.89
CA GLY A 137 5.22 -5.92 -15.82
C GLY A 137 3.92 -5.21 -15.43
N ARG A 138 2.80 -5.93 -15.51
CA ARG A 138 1.46 -5.33 -15.37
C ARG A 138 1.08 -5.01 -13.94
N PHE A 139 1.38 -5.90 -12.99
CA PHE A 139 1.08 -5.67 -11.58
C PHE A 139 1.90 -4.49 -11.05
N GLU A 140 3.21 -4.50 -11.28
CA GLU A 140 4.11 -3.43 -10.85
C GLU A 140 3.69 -2.08 -11.46
N ALA A 141 3.38 -2.01 -12.75
CA ALA A 141 2.94 -0.77 -13.39
C ALA A 141 1.62 -0.22 -12.81
N LYS A 142 0.63 -1.10 -12.57
CA LYS A 142 -0.64 -0.70 -11.94
C LYS A 142 -0.43 -0.23 -10.49
N PHE A 143 0.43 -0.94 -9.76
CA PHE A 143 0.80 -0.58 -8.40
C PHE A 143 1.54 0.76 -8.35
N LYS A 144 2.52 1.03 -9.24
CA LYS A 144 3.17 2.35 -9.44
C LYS A 144 2.16 3.47 -9.62
N ALA A 145 1.30 3.31 -10.62
CA ALA A 145 0.32 4.33 -10.95
C ALA A 145 -0.66 4.61 -9.80
N ALA A 146 -1.13 3.57 -9.11
CA ALA A 146 -2.06 3.73 -7.99
C ALA A 146 -1.38 4.35 -6.76
N PHE A 147 -0.15 3.93 -6.45
CA PHE A 147 0.64 4.51 -5.36
C PHE A 147 0.92 5.99 -5.61
N GLU A 148 1.45 6.34 -6.79
CA GLU A 148 1.83 7.70 -7.12
C GLU A 148 0.62 8.64 -7.11
N ALA A 149 -0.50 8.21 -7.70
CA ALA A 149 -1.74 8.97 -7.64
C ALA A 149 -2.23 9.19 -6.20
N ALA A 150 -2.22 8.14 -5.37
CA ALA A 150 -2.66 8.25 -3.98
C ALA A 150 -1.72 9.15 -3.16
N PHE A 151 -0.42 9.08 -3.40
CA PHE A 151 0.57 9.91 -2.71
C PHE A 151 0.42 11.38 -3.10
N ILE A 152 0.32 11.69 -4.41
CA ILE A 152 0.16 13.06 -4.92
C ILE A 152 -1.12 13.70 -4.41
N GLU A 153 -2.19 12.92 -4.24
CA GLU A 153 -3.46 13.40 -3.69
C GLU A 153 -3.38 13.61 -2.17
N ALA A 154 -2.91 12.62 -1.42
CA ALA A 154 -2.94 12.62 0.04
C ALA A 154 -1.92 13.57 0.66
N PHE A 155 -0.71 13.65 0.09
CA PHE A 155 0.39 14.38 0.70
C PHE A 155 0.10 15.89 0.86
N PRO A 156 -0.34 16.62 -0.18
CA PRO A 156 -0.65 18.04 -0.06
C PRO A 156 -1.69 18.34 1.02
N GLU A 157 -2.81 17.62 1.00
CA GLU A 157 -3.95 17.81 1.89
C GLU A 157 -3.54 17.64 3.35
N ILE A 158 -2.90 16.50 3.66
CA ILE A 158 -2.49 16.16 5.02
C ILE A 158 -1.35 17.07 5.48
N PHE A 159 -0.37 17.36 4.61
CA PHE A 159 0.71 18.28 4.95
C PHE A 159 0.15 19.65 5.35
N ASP A 160 -0.75 20.21 4.54
CA ASP A 160 -1.30 21.54 4.76
C ASP A 160 -2.14 21.58 6.06
N GLU A 161 -2.96 20.55 6.31
CA GLU A 161 -3.70 20.40 7.57
C GLU A 161 -2.77 20.37 8.79
N LYS A 162 -1.74 19.51 8.78
CA LYS A 162 -0.84 19.36 9.94
C LYS A 162 0.07 20.55 10.15
N PHE A 163 0.46 21.23 9.08
CA PHE A 163 1.18 22.49 9.19
C PHE A 163 0.33 23.55 9.89
N ASP A 164 -0.94 23.69 9.50
CA ASP A 164 -1.87 24.63 10.12
C ASP A 164 -2.15 24.31 11.60
N GLU A 165 -2.27 23.03 11.96
CA GLU A 165 -2.38 22.60 13.37
C GLU A 165 -1.16 23.03 14.20
N VAL A 166 0.04 22.77 13.69
CA VAL A 166 1.29 23.11 14.39
C VAL A 166 1.42 24.63 14.50
N ARG A 167 1.10 25.37 13.43
CA ARG A 167 1.04 26.83 13.45
C ARG A 167 0.07 27.32 14.53
N ALA A 168 -1.16 26.85 14.54
CA ALA A 168 -2.16 27.25 15.53
C ALA A 168 -1.72 26.93 16.97
N SER A 169 -1.01 25.82 17.17
CA SER A 169 -0.48 25.43 18.48
C SER A 169 0.67 26.32 18.96
N VAL A 170 1.53 26.78 18.04
CA VAL A 170 2.66 27.67 18.37
C VAL A 170 2.21 29.09 18.69
N PHE A 171 1.14 29.57 18.05
CA PHE A 171 0.68 30.96 18.16
C PHE A 171 -0.62 31.15 18.96
N GLY A 172 -1.29 30.07 19.32
CA GLY A 172 -2.56 30.07 20.06
C GLY A 172 -3.76 30.44 19.17
N ALA A 173 -4.90 29.81 19.43
CA ALA A 173 -6.20 30.15 18.83
C ALA A 173 -6.70 31.56 19.18
N ASP A 174 -6.00 32.25 20.09
CA ASP A 174 -6.31 33.59 20.60
C ASP A 174 -5.21 34.62 20.32
N SER A 175 -4.25 34.38 19.40
CA SER A 175 -3.47 35.50 18.89
C SER A 175 -4.36 36.31 17.94
N PRO A 176 -4.81 37.52 18.32
CA PRO A 176 -5.45 38.38 17.36
C PRO A 176 -4.33 38.83 16.42
N LEU A 177 -4.27 38.22 15.25
CA LEU A 177 -3.73 38.95 14.10
C LEU A 177 -4.63 40.17 13.93
N CYS A 178 -4.18 41.29 14.48
CA CYS A 178 -4.79 42.61 14.40
C CYS A 178 -3.72 43.53 13.81
N PRO A 179 -4.01 44.36 12.80
CA PRO A 179 -4.97 44.24 11.70
C PRO A 179 -4.30 43.88 10.35
#